data_AF-A0A7W0Y734-F1
#
_entry.id   AF-A0A7W0Y734-F1
#
_cell.length_a   1.000
_cell.length_b   1.000
_cell.length_c   1.000
_cell.angle_alpha   90.00
_cell.angle_beta   90.00
_cell.angle_gamma   90.00
#
_symmetry.space_group_name_H-M   'P 1'
#
loop_
_entity.id
_entity.type
_entity.pdbx_description
1 polymer ?
#
loop_
_entity_poly.entity_id
_entity_poly.type
_entity_poly.pdbx_seq_one_letter_code
_entity_poly.pdbx_strand_id
1 'polypeptide(L)'
;MNRLIEYLRQHLMIDFQGDLTVAKVRELLAGDDTREAKTLLAKLVAEKKVEDMMLVLADCLLEPVQTALTDDVMREQIRSYTES
;
A
#
# COMPACT_ATOMS: atom_id res chain seq x y z
N MET A 1 -18.56 -3.66 -19.61
CA MET A 1 -17.15 -3.32 -19.32
C MET A 1 -17.03 -2.02 -18.53
N ASN A 2 -17.44 -0.84 -19.04
CA ASN A 2 -17.33 0.44 -18.31
C ASN A 2 -17.91 0.41 -16.89
N ARG A 3 -19.16 -0.05 -16.72
CA ARG A 3 -19.79 -0.14 -15.38
C ARG A 3 -19.05 -1.08 -14.42
N LEU A 4 -18.40 -2.12 -14.94
CA LEU A 4 -17.58 -3.02 -14.12
C LEU A 4 -16.29 -2.32 -13.68
N ILE A 5 -15.63 -1.64 -14.61
CA ILE A 5 -14.40 -0.87 -14.33
C ILE A 5 -14.67 0.22 -13.30
N GLU A 6 -15.74 0.97 -13.47
CA GLU A 6 -16.16 2.00 -12.51
C GLU A 6 -16.37 1.40 -11.12
N TYR A 7 -17.11 0.29 -11.03
CA TYR A 7 -17.33 -0.41 -9.76
C TYR A 7 -16.01 -0.86 -9.12
N LEU A 8 -15.12 -1.50 -9.88
CA LEU A 8 -13.83 -1.97 -9.38
C LEU A 8 -12.93 -0.82 -8.90
N ARG A 9 -12.90 0.31 -9.62
CA ARG A 9 -12.12 1.49 -9.22
C ARG A 9 -12.65 2.11 -7.93
N GLN A 10 -13.97 2.18 -7.76
CA GLN A 10 -14.62 2.70 -6.55
C GLN A 10 -14.45 1.81 -5.32
N HIS A 11 -14.27 0.50 -5.52
CA HIS A 11 -14.16 -0.49 -4.45
C HIS A 11 -12.73 -1.03 -4.29
N LEU A 12 -11.75 -0.31 -4.83
CA LEU A 12 -10.34 -0.64 -4.67
C LEU A 12 -9.95 -0.45 -3.20
N MET A 13 -9.19 -1.41 -2.66
CA MET A 13 -8.45 -1.24 -1.40
C MET A 13 -6.97 -1.51 -1.66
N ILE A 14 -6.12 -0.82 -0.90
CA ILE A 14 -4.69 -1.10 -0.85
C ILE A 14 -4.43 -1.89 0.42
N ASP A 15 -3.62 -2.94 0.31
CA ASP A 15 -3.15 -3.71 1.44
C ASP A 15 -1.67 -4.03 1.27
N PHE A 16 -0.95 -4.05 2.38
CA PHE A 16 0.47 -4.40 2.39
C PHE A 16 0.62 -5.86 2.76
N GLN A 17 1.12 -6.66 1.82
CA GLN A 17 1.31 -8.09 2.04
C GLN A 17 2.54 -8.38 2.93
N GLY A 18 2.44 -9.45 3.72
CA GLY A 18 3.53 -10.01 4.52
C GLY A 18 3.37 -9.80 6.02
N ASP A 19 4.12 -10.58 6.80
CA ASP A 19 4.14 -10.47 8.26
C ASP A 19 5.19 -9.42 8.69
N LEU A 20 4.82 -8.15 8.55
CA LEU A 20 5.69 -7.05 8.99
C LEU A 20 5.62 -6.93 10.51
N THR A 21 6.79 -6.90 11.15
CA THR A 21 6.90 -6.70 12.61
C THR A 21 7.81 -5.52 12.90
N VAL A 22 7.73 -4.94 14.10
CA VAL A 22 8.66 -3.87 14.53
C VAL A 22 10.12 -4.34 14.46
N ALA A 23 10.38 -5.62 14.74
CA ALA A 23 11.71 -6.20 14.60
C ALA A 23 12.18 -6.22 13.14
N LYS A 24 11.30 -6.60 12.20
CA LYS A 24 11.62 -6.60 10.77
C LYS A 24 11.83 -5.18 10.24
N VAL A 25 11.04 -4.21 10.69
CA VAL A 25 11.25 -2.79 10.32
C VAL A 25 12.61 -2.30 10.80
N ARG A 26 13.02 -2.65 12.03
CA ARG A 26 14.35 -2.31 12.55
C ARG A 26 15.48 -2.90 11.69
N GLU A 27 15.33 -4.15 11.27
CA GLU A 27 16.30 -4.81 10.37
C GLU A 27 16.36 -4.11 9.01
N LEU A 28 15.20 -3.77 8.42
CA LEU A 28 15.11 -3.07 7.13
C LEU A 28 15.71 -1.66 7.16
N LEU A 29 15.61 -0.97 8.30
CA LEU A 29 16.19 0.37 8.52
C LEU A 29 17.61 0.33 9.09
N ALA A 30 18.25 -0.84 9.18
CA ALA A 30 19.59 -0.95 9.74
C ALA A 30 20.61 -0.23 8.85
N GLY A 31 21.33 0.74 9.43
CA GLY A 31 22.29 1.58 8.70
C GLY A 31 21.66 2.82 8.03
N ASP A 32 20.35 3.01 8.13
CA ASP A 32 19.69 4.25 7.71
C ASP A 32 19.73 5.29 8.84
N ASP A 33 20.64 6.24 8.71
CA ASP A 33 20.85 7.32 9.67
C ASP A 33 19.97 8.55 9.47
N THR A 34 19.05 8.52 8.48
CA THR A 34 18.15 9.63 8.21
C THR A 34 17.22 9.93 9.38
N ARG A 35 16.75 11.18 9.43
CA ARG A 35 15.84 11.62 10.49
C ARG A 35 14.50 10.89 10.39
N GLU A 36 14.05 10.62 9.18
CA GLU A 36 12.83 9.93 8.82
C GLU A 36 12.83 8.51 9.38
N ALA A 37 13.88 7.73 9.10
CA ALA A 37 14.03 6.36 9.60
C ALA A 37 14.05 6.31 11.14
N LYS A 38 14.82 7.21 11.78
CA LYS A 38 14.90 7.31 13.24
C LYS A 38 13.55 7.66 13.87
N THR A 39 12.82 8.60 13.27
CA THR A 39 11.51 9.04 13.76
C THR A 39 10.46 7.93 13.64
N LEU A 40 10.43 7.24 12.50
CA LEU A 40 9.53 6.12 12.27
C LEU A 40 9.79 4.99 13.28
N LEU A 41 11.04 4.56 13.42
CA LEU A 41 11.39 3.47 14.33
C LEU A 41 11.04 3.82 15.78
N ALA A 42 11.29 5.06 16.21
CA ALA A 42 10.92 5.51 17.55
C ALA A 42 9.42 5.41 17.81
N LYS A 43 8.58 5.84 16.85
CA LYS A 43 7.12 5.73 16.94
C LYS A 43 6.66 4.27 17.02
N LEU A 44 7.14 3.41 16.12
CA LEU A 44 6.76 1.99 16.07
C LEU A 44 7.19 1.22 17.33
N VAL A 45 8.34 1.55 17.91
CA VAL A 45 8.81 0.96 19.17
C VAL A 45 7.92 1.39 20.34
N ALA A 46 7.51 2.66 20.39
CA ALA A 46 6.63 3.17 21.44
C ALA A 46 5.23 2.52 21.37
N GLU A 47 4.71 2.36 20.16
CA GLU A 47 3.36 1.80 19.92
C GLU A 47 3.34 0.26 19.93
N LYS A 48 4.50 -0.38 19.77
CA LYS A 48 4.69 -1.84 19.72
C LYS A 48 3.86 -2.55 18.64
N LYS A 49 3.53 -1.84 17.56
CA LYS A 49 2.68 -2.32 16.48
C LYS A 49 3.03 -1.59 15.18
N VAL A 50 2.77 -2.24 14.05
CA VAL A 50 3.01 -1.68 12.70
C VAL A 50 1.71 -1.50 11.90
N GLU A 51 0.62 -2.08 12.38
CA GLU A 51 -0.68 -2.16 11.74
C GLU A 51 -1.27 -0.78 11.50
N ASP A 52 -1.24 0.11 12.51
CA ASP A 52 -1.72 1.49 12.36
C ASP A 52 -0.97 2.25 11.26
N MET A 53 0.35 2.05 11.15
CA MET A 53 1.15 2.68 10.09
C MET A 53 0.71 2.16 8.73
N MET A 54 0.55 0.85 8.58
CA MET A 54 0.13 0.23 7.31
C MET A 54 -1.25 0.69 6.88
N LEU A 55 -2.21 0.78 7.82
CA LEU A 55 -3.55 1.29 7.55
C LEU A 55 -3.53 2.74 7.06
N VAL A 56 -2.82 3.61 7.79
CA VAL A 56 -2.70 5.03 7.40
C VAL A 56 -2.05 5.16 6.02
N LEU A 57 -0.99 4.39 5.74
CA LEU A 57 -0.34 4.42 4.43
C LEU A 57 -1.28 3.92 3.32
N ALA A 58 -2.05 2.85 3.56
CA ALA A 58 -3.00 2.34 2.59
C ALA A 58 -4.08 3.37 2.26
N ASP A 59 -4.63 4.04 3.27
CA ASP A 59 -5.64 5.10 3.11
C ASP A 59 -5.06 6.28 2.33
N CYS A 60 -3.86 6.74 2.67
CA CYS A 60 -3.21 7.86 1.98
C CYS A 60 -2.80 7.53 0.54
N LEU A 61 -2.49 6.27 0.24
CA LEU A 61 -2.10 5.84 -1.10
C LEU A 61 -3.30 5.52 -2.00
N LEU A 62 -4.50 5.36 -1.45
CA LEU A 62 -5.69 4.99 -2.23
C LEU A 62 -6.01 6.03 -3.32
N GLU A 63 -6.00 7.31 -2.96
CA GLU A 63 -6.28 8.41 -3.89
C GLU A 63 -5.29 8.48 -5.08
N PRO A 64 -3.96 8.50 -4.88
CA PRO A 64 -3.04 8.53 -6.00
C PRO A 64 -3.11 7.26 -6.86
N VAL A 65 -3.36 6.09 -6.26
CA VAL A 65 -3.55 4.84 -7.02
C VAL A 65 -4.83 4.90 -7.86
N GLN A 66 -5.96 5.33 -7.30
CA GLN A 66 -7.22 5.48 -8.05
C GLN A 66 -7.10 6.47 -9.21
N THR A 67 -6.28 7.51 -9.05
CA THR A 67 -5.96 8.48 -10.09
C THR A 67 -5.16 7.85 -11.23
N ALA A 68 -4.21 6.98 -10.90
CA ALA A 68 -3.37 6.28 -11.88
C ALA A 68 -4.11 5.16 -12.63
N LEU A 69 -5.12 4.52 -12.01
CA LEU A 69 -5.93 3.46 -12.61
C LEU A 69 -6.96 4.04 -13.59
N THR A 70 -6.54 4.30 -14.83
CA THR A 70 -7.43 4.74 -15.90
C THR A 70 -8.31 3.61 -16.42
N ASP A 71 -9.36 3.94 -17.17
CA ASP A 71 -10.22 2.95 -17.81
C ASP A 71 -9.45 2.04 -18.77
N ASP A 72 -8.44 2.57 -19.46
CA ASP A 72 -7.60 1.80 -20.38
C ASP A 72 -6.72 0.80 -19.63
N VAL A 73 -6.09 1.24 -18.53
CA VAL A 73 -5.31 0.36 -17.65
C VAL A 73 -6.20 -0.78 -17.13
N MET A 74 -7.40 -0.46 -16.65
CA MET A 74 -8.34 -1.46 -16.14
C MET A 74 -8.79 -2.43 -17.23
N ARG A 75 -9.05 -1.96 -18.45
CA ARG A 75 -9.42 -2.81 -19.60
C ARG A 75 -8.29 -3.77 -19.98
N GLU A 76 -7.06 -3.27 -19.98
CA GLU A 76 -5.88 -4.07 -20.28
C GLU A 76 -5.73 -5.20 -19.27
N GLN A 77 -5.79 -4.90 -17.97
CA GLN A 77 -5.67 -5.93 -16.93
C GLN A 77 -6.78 -6.99 -17.01
N ILE A 78 -8.03 -6.56 -17.26
CA ILE A 78 -9.15 -7.49 -17.45
C ILE A 78 -8.92 -8.39 -18.67
N ARG A 79 -8.38 -7.85 -19.77
CA ARG A 79 -8.05 -8.64 -20.96
C ARG A 79 -6.95 -9.64 -20.69
N SER A 80 -5.86 -9.23 -20.04
CA SER A 80 -4.77 -10.13 -19.67
C SER A 80 -5.26 -11.31 -18.83
N TYR A 81 -6.18 -11.08 -17.90
CA TYR A 81 -6.82 -12.17 -17.14
C TYR A 81 -7.65 -13.13 -18.00
N THR A 82 -8.32 -12.64 -19.04
CA THR A 82 -9.09 -13.52 -19.96
C THR A 82 -8.22 -14.33 -20.91
N GLU A 83 -6.97 -13.91 -21.10
CA GLU A 83 -6.00 -14.53 -22.02
C GLU A 83 -5.04 -15.50 -21.30
N SER A 84 -5.00 -15.48 -19.96
CA SER A 84 -4.25 -16.41 -19.10
C SER A 84 -5.01 -17.70 -18.83
#